data_AF-A0A9J7ZQU9-F1
#
_entry.id   AF-A0A9J7ZQU9-F1
#
_cell.length_a   1.000
_cell.length_b   1.000
_cell.length_c   1.000
_cell.angle_alpha   90.00
_cell.angle_beta   90.00
_cell.angle_gamma   90.00
#
_symmetry.space_group_name_H-M   'P 1'
#
loop_
_entity.id
_entity.type
_entity.pdbx_description
1 polymer ?
#
loop_
_entity_poly.entity_id
_entity_poly.type
_entity_poly.pdbx_seq_one_letter_code
_entity_poly.pdbx_strand_id
1 'polypeptide(L)'
;MQKTHSGLYTAIASGESDKDIVTYRVSVIDAVEAPVLTVNSSGSSDSCTFNFTCRGHVFTLSSTFVYDSCSREEVTSQINTLILDCSEESIICNHSNPVSWKEDRINITQLCEENERRQMTTIFYVSSYKIGLIIVCVVVGVIVFAGLVLYCFCKNKKGVKQADDTDYDDAENLTQKMTGDTWTTVTYCTVGGHQTPSSAHDC
;
A
#
# COMPACT_ATOMS: atom_id res chain seq x y z
N MET A 1 13.85 -43.25 34.89
CA MET A 1 13.21 -44.51 34.43
C MET A 1 13.81 -44.88 33.08
N GLN A 2 14.02 -46.16 32.80
CA GLN A 2 14.53 -46.63 31.50
C GLN A 2 13.42 -47.30 30.71
N LYS A 3 13.48 -47.27 29.37
CA LYS A 3 12.49 -47.93 28.50
C LYS A 3 12.32 -49.41 28.79
N THR A 4 13.42 -50.06 29.16
CA THR A 4 13.51 -51.47 29.56
C THR A 4 12.70 -51.83 30.80
N HIS A 5 12.24 -50.84 31.58
CA HIS A 5 11.34 -51.05 32.72
C HIS A 5 9.85 -51.12 32.30
N SER A 6 9.54 -51.09 31.00
CA SER A 6 8.18 -51.34 30.53
C SER A 6 7.88 -52.83 30.58
N GLY A 7 6.71 -53.22 31.08
CA GLY A 7 6.38 -54.63 31.21
C GLY A 7 5.18 -54.90 32.09
N LEU A 8 4.94 -56.18 32.33
CA LEU A 8 3.90 -56.65 33.24
C LEU A 8 4.52 -56.82 34.62
N TYR A 9 3.95 -56.14 35.62
CA TYR A 9 4.37 -56.18 37.01
C TYR A 9 3.27 -56.81 37.85
N THR A 10 3.62 -57.82 38.64
CA THR A 10 2.68 -58.45 39.57
C THR A 10 3.00 -57.97 40.98
N ALA A 11 2.04 -57.25 41.57
CA ALA A 11 2.06 -56.91 42.98
C ALA A 11 1.42 -58.04 43.78
N ILE A 12 2.10 -58.47 44.83
CA ILE A 12 1.63 -59.53 45.72
C ILE A 12 1.53 -58.91 47.12
N ALA A 13 0.33 -58.89 47.67
CA ALA A 13 0.09 -58.57 49.07
C ALA A 13 -0.28 -59.87 49.81
N SER A 14 0.29 -60.06 51.00
CA SER A 14 0.03 -61.25 51.80
C SER A 14 -0.28 -60.82 53.23
N GLY A 15 -1.49 -61.13 53.67
CA GLY A 15 -1.95 -60.99 55.06
C GLY A 15 -1.89 -62.33 55.80
N GLU A 16 -2.42 -62.34 57.02
CA GLU A 16 -2.43 -63.53 57.88
C GLU A 16 -3.27 -64.69 57.30
N SER A 17 -4.31 -64.37 56.54
CA SER A 17 -5.23 -65.37 55.94
C SER A 17 -5.46 -65.22 54.43
N ASP A 18 -5.11 -64.08 53.82
CA ASP A 18 -5.41 -63.80 52.41
C ASP A 18 -4.16 -63.41 51.59
N LYS A 19 -4.17 -63.80 50.31
CA LYS A 19 -3.14 -63.46 49.33
C LYS A 19 -3.79 -62.78 48.12
N ASP A 20 -3.54 -61.48 47.99
CA ASP A 20 -4.00 -60.70 46.84
C ASP A 20 -2.89 -60.59 45.80
N ILE A 21 -3.25 -60.87 44.55
CA ILE A 21 -2.36 -60.80 43.40
C ILE A 21 -2.98 -59.86 42.37
N VAL A 22 -2.33 -58.72 42.13
CA VAL A 22 -2.77 -57.75 41.13
C VAL A 22 -1.68 -57.58 40.08
N THR A 23 -2.07 -57.57 38.82
CA THR A 23 -1.14 -57.43 37.70
C THR A 23 -1.35 -56.09 37.00
N TYR A 24 -0.26 -55.34 36.84
CA TYR A 24 -0.23 -54.02 36.22
C TYR A 24 0.64 -54.05 34.96
N ARG A 25 0.22 -53.35 33.91
CA ARG A 25 1.07 -53.08 32.74
C ARG A 25 1.68 -51.70 32.90
N VAL A 26 2.99 -51.64 33.04
CA VAL A 26 3.76 -50.40 33.14
C VAL A 26 4.36 -50.09 31.78
N SER A 27 4.19 -48.85 31.31
CA SER A 27 4.76 -48.36 30.06
C SER A 27 5.60 -47.13 30.34
N VAL A 28 6.85 -47.12 29.87
CA VAL A 28 7.75 -45.97 29.99
C VAL A 28 7.77 -45.19 28.68
N ILE A 29 7.18 -43.99 28.70
CA ILE A 29 7.01 -43.10 27.55
C ILE A 29 7.97 -41.91 27.69
N ASP A 30 8.52 -41.44 26.58
CA ASP A 30 9.42 -40.28 26.61
C ASP A 30 8.59 -39.00 26.72
N ALA A 31 9.20 -37.95 27.26
CA ALA A 31 8.58 -36.64 27.19
C ALA A 31 8.48 -36.18 25.72
N VAL A 32 7.42 -35.46 25.39
CA VAL A 32 7.27 -34.88 24.05
C VAL A 32 8.32 -33.80 23.79
N GLU A 33 8.70 -33.68 22.52
CA GLU A 33 9.45 -32.54 22.01
C GLU A 33 8.52 -31.33 21.84
N ALA A 34 9.07 -30.12 21.83
CA ALA A 34 8.25 -28.94 21.62
C ALA A 34 7.76 -28.94 20.16
N PRO A 35 6.46 -28.69 19.90
CA PRO A 35 6.00 -28.48 18.53
C PRO A 35 6.63 -27.21 17.95
N VAL A 36 6.63 -27.10 16.62
CA VAL A 36 7.08 -25.90 15.91
C VAL A 36 5.89 -25.28 15.20
N LEU A 37 5.51 -24.09 15.62
CA LEU A 37 4.49 -23.28 15.00
C LEU A 37 5.15 -22.32 14.00
N THR A 38 4.61 -22.25 12.78
CA THR A 38 5.18 -21.42 11.71
C THR A 38 4.07 -20.70 10.96
N VAL A 39 4.29 -19.42 10.67
CA VAL A 39 3.40 -18.60 9.84
C VAL A 39 3.86 -18.66 8.39
N ASN A 40 2.95 -19.05 7.51
CA ASN A 40 3.13 -19.06 6.06
C ASN A 40 2.43 -17.81 5.50
N SER A 41 3.21 -16.89 4.94
CA SER A 41 2.66 -15.66 4.36
C SER A 41 1.95 -15.95 3.04
N SER A 42 0.62 -15.84 3.04
CA SER A 42 -0.17 -16.05 1.81
C SER A 42 -1.46 -15.23 1.71
N GLY A 43 -1.67 -14.20 2.51
CA GLY A 43 -2.95 -13.47 2.47
C GLY A 43 -2.86 -11.97 2.20
N SER A 44 -4.02 -11.44 1.81
CA SER A 44 -4.26 -10.03 1.59
C SER A 44 -4.23 -9.29 2.92
N SER A 45 -3.56 -8.14 2.93
CA SER A 45 -3.52 -7.16 4.02
C SER A 45 -4.87 -6.73 4.53
N ASP A 46 -5.86 -6.64 3.63
CA ASP A 46 -7.13 -5.96 3.89
C ASP A 46 -8.01 -6.75 4.89
N SER A 47 -7.59 -7.97 5.23
CA SER A 47 -8.35 -8.92 6.07
C SER A 47 -7.47 -9.70 7.05
N CYS A 48 -6.23 -9.24 7.32
CA CYS A 48 -5.20 -9.96 8.08
C CYS A 48 -5.27 -11.49 7.95
N THR A 49 -5.26 -11.97 6.71
CA THR A 49 -5.36 -13.40 6.44
C THR A 49 -3.96 -14.00 6.33
N PHE A 50 -3.70 -15.11 7.02
CA PHE A 50 -2.45 -15.84 6.85
C PHE A 50 -2.62 -17.31 7.22
N ASN A 51 -1.82 -18.15 6.57
CA ASN A 51 -1.78 -19.57 6.87
C ASN A 51 -0.78 -19.82 7.98
N PHE A 52 -1.02 -20.82 8.81
CA PHE A 52 -0.05 -21.26 9.80
C PHE A 52 -0.03 -22.77 9.85
N THR A 53 1.11 -23.30 10.28
CA THR A 53 1.37 -24.73 10.32
C THR A 53 1.97 -25.06 11.67
N CYS A 54 1.41 -26.08 12.32
CA CYS A 54 2.04 -26.68 13.47
C CYS A 54 2.63 -28.04 13.12
N ARG A 55 3.92 -28.20 13.40
CA ARG A 55 4.64 -29.44 13.23
C ARG A 55 4.99 -30.05 14.59
N GLY A 56 4.37 -31.19 14.88
CA GLY A 56 4.83 -32.09 15.93
C GLY A 56 5.85 -33.10 15.38
N HIS A 57 6.24 -34.07 16.21
CA HIS A 57 7.20 -35.10 15.80
C HIS A 57 6.68 -36.02 14.68
N VAL A 58 5.40 -36.39 14.76
CA VAL A 58 4.75 -37.35 13.83
C VAL A 58 3.73 -36.66 12.92
N PHE A 59 3.04 -35.65 13.43
CA PHE A 59 1.93 -35.00 12.75
C PHE A 59 2.25 -33.58 12.36
N THR A 60 1.57 -33.10 11.33
CA THR A 60 1.60 -31.70 10.92
C THR A 60 0.16 -31.27 10.64
N LEU A 61 -0.25 -30.19 11.28
CA LEU A 61 -1.56 -29.56 11.11
C LEU A 61 -1.36 -28.18 10.47
N SER A 62 -2.33 -27.75 9.68
CA SER A 62 -2.35 -26.41 9.10
C SER A 62 -3.74 -25.83 9.19
N SER A 63 -3.82 -24.55 9.51
CA SER A 63 -5.07 -23.80 9.53
C SER A 63 -4.85 -22.39 8.99
N THR A 64 -5.94 -21.69 8.73
CA THR A 64 -5.94 -20.34 8.19
C THR A 64 -6.55 -19.39 9.20
N PHE A 65 -5.87 -18.27 9.45
CA PHE A 65 -6.40 -17.19 10.27
C PHE A 65 -7.17 -16.22 9.38
N VAL A 66 -8.43 -15.97 9.71
CA VAL A 66 -9.35 -15.11 8.95
C VAL A 66 -10.23 -14.35 9.95
N TYR A 67 -10.25 -13.02 9.87
CA TYR A 67 -11.08 -12.13 10.71
C TYR A 67 -11.06 -12.54 12.20
N ASP A 68 -9.86 -12.58 12.79
CA ASP A 68 -9.65 -12.88 14.21
C ASP A 68 -9.98 -14.31 14.67
N SER A 69 -10.17 -15.23 13.72
CA SER A 69 -10.56 -16.61 14.00
C SER A 69 -9.87 -17.62 13.09
N CYS A 70 -9.87 -18.88 13.49
CA CYS A 70 -9.41 -20.01 12.69
C CYS A 70 -10.18 -21.27 13.07
N SER A 71 -10.06 -22.31 12.24
CA SER A 71 -10.55 -23.65 12.60
C SER A 71 -9.56 -24.35 13.53
N ARG A 72 -10.08 -24.88 14.64
CA ARG A 72 -9.35 -25.78 15.52
C ARG A 72 -9.13 -27.11 14.82
N GLU A 73 -7.88 -27.55 14.79
CA GLU A 73 -7.46 -28.82 14.20
C GLU A 73 -6.87 -29.72 15.28
N GLU A 74 -7.16 -31.01 15.22
CA GLU A 74 -6.64 -32.00 16.18
C GLU A 74 -6.37 -33.33 15.48
N VAL A 75 -5.24 -33.94 15.84
CA VAL A 75 -4.93 -35.31 15.46
C VAL A 75 -4.39 -36.08 16.65
N THR A 76 -5.00 -37.23 16.91
CA THR A 76 -4.66 -38.10 18.03
C THR A 76 -4.28 -39.49 17.52
N SER A 77 -3.17 -40.00 18.04
CA SER A 77 -2.70 -41.37 17.87
C SER A 77 -2.88 -42.16 19.16
N GLN A 78 -2.35 -43.37 19.22
CA GLN A 78 -2.39 -44.20 20.44
C GLN A 78 -1.72 -43.54 21.65
N ILE A 79 -0.71 -42.69 21.43
CA ILE A 79 0.13 -42.12 22.50
C ILE A 79 0.25 -40.61 22.38
N ASN A 80 0.27 -40.05 21.17
CA ASN A 80 0.49 -38.63 20.95
C ASN A 80 -0.76 -37.93 20.44
N THR A 81 -0.96 -36.71 20.90
CA THR A 81 -2.00 -35.78 20.44
C THR A 81 -1.35 -34.45 20.04
N LEU A 82 -1.72 -33.94 18.87
CA LEU A 82 -1.34 -32.61 18.40
C LEU A 82 -2.61 -31.78 18.19
N ILE A 83 -2.69 -30.64 18.86
CA ILE A 83 -3.82 -29.71 18.78
C ILE A 83 -3.30 -28.37 18.28
N LEU A 84 -3.99 -27.81 17.30
CA LEU A 84 -3.75 -26.49 16.76
C LEU A 84 -5.02 -25.65 16.93
N ASP A 85 -4.90 -24.55 17.64
CA ASP A 85 -6.02 -23.69 18.00
C ASP A 85 -5.61 -22.22 17.95
N CYS A 86 -6.58 -21.31 17.87
CA CYS A 86 -6.30 -19.88 17.93
C CYS A 86 -7.41 -19.12 18.67
N SER A 87 -7.02 -17.94 19.11
CA SER A 87 -7.89 -16.87 19.58
C SER A 87 -7.58 -15.60 18.78
N GLU A 88 -8.29 -14.51 19.10
CA GLU A 88 -8.02 -13.18 18.53
C GLU A 88 -6.56 -12.72 18.78
N GLU A 89 -5.96 -13.14 19.89
CA GLU A 89 -4.65 -12.66 20.33
C GLU A 89 -3.49 -13.61 20.00
N SER A 90 -3.74 -14.91 19.91
CA SER A 90 -2.66 -15.90 19.80
C SER A 90 -3.06 -17.16 19.06
N ILE A 91 -2.07 -17.77 18.41
CA ILE A 91 -2.16 -19.12 17.86
C ILE A 91 -1.35 -20.03 18.77
N ILE A 92 -1.93 -21.15 19.15
CA ILE A 92 -1.32 -22.12 20.06
C ILE A 92 -1.24 -23.45 19.33
N CYS A 93 -0.06 -24.06 19.37
CA CYS A 93 0.06 -25.47 19.09
C CYS A 93 0.53 -26.24 20.31
N ASN A 94 -0.21 -27.29 20.65
CA ASN A 94 0.09 -28.17 21.77
C ASN A 94 0.37 -29.58 21.27
N HIS A 95 1.52 -30.14 21.66
CA HIS A 95 1.84 -31.56 21.50
C HIS A 95 1.85 -32.19 22.89
N SER A 96 1.05 -33.25 23.08
CA SER A 96 0.95 -33.97 24.34
C SER A 96 1.00 -35.49 24.16
N ASN A 97 1.30 -36.17 25.26
CA ASN A 97 1.15 -37.60 25.47
C ASN A 97 0.72 -37.86 26.93
N PRO A 98 0.42 -39.11 27.34
CA PRO A 98 -0.05 -39.40 28.70
C PRO A 98 0.87 -38.97 29.84
N VAL A 99 2.15 -38.64 29.56
CA VAL A 99 3.15 -38.31 30.59
C VAL A 99 3.63 -36.86 30.54
N SER A 100 3.40 -36.13 29.45
CA SER A 100 3.97 -34.80 29.23
C SER A 100 3.23 -34.04 28.14
N TRP A 101 3.36 -32.72 28.16
CA TRP A 101 2.90 -31.85 27.09
C TRP A 101 3.86 -30.67 26.92
N LYS A 102 3.90 -30.12 25.71
CA LYS A 102 4.63 -28.89 25.36
C LYS A 102 3.80 -28.09 24.37
N GLU A 103 4.00 -26.78 24.38
CA GLU A 103 3.34 -25.87 23.46
C GLU A 103 4.32 -24.92 22.79
N ASP A 104 3.92 -24.42 21.62
CA ASP A 104 4.51 -23.28 20.95
C ASP A 104 3.39 -22.27 20.62
N ARG A 105 3.71 -20.99 20.70
CA ARG A 105 2.72 -19.89 20.66
C ARG A 105 3.24 -18.72 19.86
N ILE A 106 2.36 -18.19 19.00
CA ILE A 106 2.61 -16.96 18.24
C ILE A 106 1.53 -15.95 18.60
N ASN A 107 1.96 -14.73 18.95
CA ASN A 107 1.04 -13.61 19.20
C ASN A 107 0.67 -12.92 17.87
N ILE A 108 -0.62 -12.67 17.66
CA ILE A 108 -1.18 -12.22 16.39
C ILE A 108 -1.09 -10.70 16.23
N THR A 109 -1.18 -9.96 17.34
CA THR A 109 -1.16 -8.49 17.36
C THR A 109 0.00 -7.89 16.57
N GLN A 110 1.18 -8.51 16.64
CA GLN A 110 2.35 -8.05 15.89
C GLN A 110 2.27 -8.35 14.38
N LEU A 111 1.62 -9.44 13.99
CA LEU A 111 1.59 -9.90 12.59
C LEU A 111 0.65 -9.05 11.71
N CYS A 112 -0.52 -8.68 12.25
CA CYS A 112 -1.49 -7.85 11.52
C CYS A 112 -1.02 -6.40 11.40
N GLU A 113 -0.52 -5.80 12.49
CA GLU A 113 -0.03 -4.41 12.50
C GLU A 113 1.17 -4.20 11.55
N GLU A 114 2.08 -5.17 11.47
CA GLU A 114 3.23 -5.09 10.57
C GLU A 114 2.81 -5.20 9.10
N ASN A 115 1.80 -6.01 8.79
CA ASN A 115 1.30 -6.19 7.44
C ASN A 115 0.57 -4.93 6.93
N GLU A 116 -0.24 -4.29 7.77
CA GLU A 116 -0.90 -3.00 7.46
C GLU A 116 0.13 -1.90 7.15
N ARG A 117 1.17 -1.76 7.98
CA ARG A 117 2.23 -0.76 7.76
C ARG A 117 2.99 -0.98 6.46
N ARG A 118 3.32 -2.23 6.13
CA ARG A 118 4.08 -2.56 4.91
C ARG A 118 3.28 -2.22 3.65
N GLN A 119 1.97 -2.41 3.71
CA GLN A 119 1.06 -2.08 2.63
C GLN A 119 0.83 -0.60 2.43
N MET A 120 0.60 0.15 3.50
CA MET A 120 0.47 1.61 3.43
C MET A 120 1.70 2.21 2.73
N THR A 121 2.90 1.75 3.11
CA THR A 121 4.16 2.17 2.47
C THR A 121 4.22 1.81 0.98
N THR A 122 3.76 0.62 0.61
CA THR A 122 3.75 0.15 -0.79
C THR A 122 2.77 0.93 -1.65
N ILE A 123 1.56 1.20 -1.16
CA ILE A 123 0.53 1.98 -1.86
C ILE A 123 1.02 3.42 -2.07
N PHE A 124 1.58 4.05 -1.03
CA PHE A 124 2.17 5.39 -1.17
C PHE A 124 3.30 5.40 -2.20
N TYR A 125 4.21 4.42 -2.15
CA TYR A 125 5.32 4.33 -3.11
C TYR A 125 4.84 4.19 -4.57
N VAL A 126 3.92 3.27 -4.83
CA VAL A 126 3.37 3.06 -6.18
C VAL A 126 2.58 4.29 -6.64
N SER A 127 1.77 4.89 -5.75
CA SER A 127 1.00 6.11 -6.04
C SER A 127 1.91 7.28 -6.36
N SER A 128 2.94 7.53 -5.54
CA SER A 128 3.93 8.60 -5.76
C SER A 128 4.68 8.40 -7.08
N TYR A 129 5.06 7.18 -7.43
CA TYR A 129 5.69 6.88 -8.72
C TYR A 129 4.76 7.19 -9.90
N LYS A 130 3.48 6.80 -9.82
CA LYS A 130 2.49 7.09 -10.86
C LYS A 130 2.23 8.59 -11.02
N ILE A 131 2.08 9.32 -9.92
CA ILE A 131 1.91 10.77 -9.93
C ILE A 131 3.15 11.44 -10.53
N GLY A 132 4.35 11.01 -10.15
CA GLY A 132 5.61 11.49 -10.72
C GLY A 132 5.69 11.31 -12.23
N LEU A 133 5.28 10.14 -12.74
CA LEU A 133 5.26 9.85 -14.18
C LEU A 133 4.28 10.76 -14.92
N ILE A 134 3.08 10.99 -14.36
CA ILE A 134 2.08 11.90 -14.95
C ILE A 134 2.62 13.33 -15.04
N ILE A 135 3.24 13.83 -13.96
CA ILE A 135 3.82 15.18 -13.95
C ILE A 135 4.89 15.32 -15.03
N VAL A 136 5.80 14.34 -15.16
CA VAL A 136 6.83 14.34 -16.20
C VAL A 136 6.21 14.36 -17.61
N CYS A 137 5.18 13.54 -17.87
CA CYS A 137 4.49 13.52 -19.15
C CYS A 137 3.83 14.87 -19.48
N VAL A 138 3.21 15.53 -18.50
CA VAL A 138 2.59 16.85 -18.68
C VAL A 138 3.64 17.91 -19.01
N VAL A 139 4.76 17.94 -18.27
CA VAL A 139 5.86 18.90 -18.51
C VAL A 139 6.44 18.72 -19.92
N VAL A 140 6.72 17.49 -20.34
CA VAL A 140 7.21 17.21 -21.69
C VAL A 140 6.19 17.62 -22.75
N GLY A 141 4.90 17.32 -22.52
CA GLY A 141 3.81 17.72 -23.41
C GLY A 141 3.73 19.24 -23.60
N VAL A 142 3.85 20.02 -22.53
CA VAL A 142 3.85 21.50 -22.59
C VAL A 142 5.05 22.03 -23.37
N ILE A 143 6.24 21.46 -23.17
CA ILE A 143 7.45 21.87 -23.91
C ILE A 143 7.30 21.61 -25.40
N VAL A 144 6.79 20.43 -25.79
CA VAL A 144 6.55 20.08 -27.20
C VAL A 144 5.49 21.00 -27.81
N PHE A 145 4.38 21.26 -27.10
CA PHE A 145 3.35 22.19 -27.57
C PHE A 145 3.86 23.61 -27.75
N ALA A 146 4.62 24.14 -26.79
CA ALA A 146 5.24 25.46 -26.90
C ALA A 146 6.20 25.52 -28.10
N GLY A 147 6.99 24.46 -28.32
CA GLY A 147 7.87 24.33 -29.49
C GLY A 147 7.13 24.31 -30.82
N LEU A 148 6.01 23.57 -30.91
CA LEU A 148 5.15 23.53 -32.11
C LEU A 148 4.49 24.88 -32.38
N VAL A 149 4.01 25.56 -31.34
CA VAL A 149 3.42 26.90 -31.46
C VAL A 149 4.46 27.89 -31.97
N LEU A 150 5.66 27.92 -31.36
CA LEU A 150 6.78 28.74 -31.83
C LEU A 150 7.16 28.42 -33.29
N TYR A 151 7.23 27.14 -33.65
CA TYR A 151 7.52 26.72 -35.02
C TYR A 151 6.47 27.23 -36.03
N CYS A 152 5.18 27.12 -35.69
CA CYS A 152 4.08 27.64 -36.50
C CYS A 152 4.14 29.17 -36.64
N PHE A 153 4.39 29.91 -35.55
CA PHE A 153 4.57 31.36 -35.59
C PHE A 153 5.79 31.78 -36.43
N CYS A 154 6.90 31.05 -36.35
CA CYS A 154 8.09 31.31 -37.16
C CYS A 154 7.89 31.00 -38.65
N LYS A 155 7.05 30.02 -39.00
CA LYS A 155 6.72 29.71 -40.40
C LYS A 155 5.86 30.80 -41.04
N ASN A 156 4.89 31.36 -40.32
CA ASN A 156 4.01 32.42 -40.84
C ASN A 156 4.75 33.73 -41.16
N LYS A 157 5.85 34.05 -40.46
CA LYS A 157 6.69 35.23 -40.78
C LYS A 157 7.54 35.07 -42.05
N LYS A 158 7.74 33.86 -42.58
CA LYS A 158 8.48 33.63 -43.83
C LYS A 158 7.60 33.73 -45.08
N GLY A 159 6.27 33.90 -44.93
CA GLY A 159 5.30 33.95 -46.03
C GLY A 159 4.89 35.36 -46.50
N VAL A 160 5.36 36.44 -45.86
CA VAL A 160 5.07 37.82 -46.31
C VAL A 160 6.33 38.44 -46.90
N LYS A 161 6.56 38.15 -48.18
CA LYS A 161 7.41 38.97 -49.06
C LYS A 161 6.59 39.32 -50.30
N GLN A 162 6.19 40.60 -50.34
CA GLN A 162 6.07 41.49 -51.50
C GLN A 162 5.29 41.02 -52.75
N ALA A 163 4.16 41.69 -52.98
CA ALA A 163 3.61 42.13 -54.28
C ALA A 163 2.87 43.44 -53.93
N ASP A 164 3.34 44.65 -54.25
CA ASP A 164 3.71 45.28 -55.53
C ASP A 164 2.57 45.33 -56.57
N ASP A 165 2.20 46.58 -56.90
CA ASP A 165 1.32 47.14 -57.96
C ASP A 165 -0.13 46.61 -58.07
N THR A 166 -1.17 47.37 -58.43
CA THR A 166 -1.37 48.60 -59.24
C THR A 166 -2.84 49.07 -58.95
N ASP A 167 -3.17 50.35 -58.78
CA ASP A 167 -3.64 51.31 -59.81
C ASP A 167 -5.10 51.74 -59.55
N TYR A 168 -5.32 53.05 -59.38
CA TYR A 168 -6.33 53.85 -60.10
C TYR A 168 -6.07 55.34 -59.83
N ASP A 169 -5.69 56.03 -60.90
CA ASP A 169 -5.56 57.49 -61.06
C ASP A 169 -6.86 58.25 -60.74
N ASP A 170 -6.74 59.44 -60.13
CA ASP A 170 -7.16 60.70 -60.77
C ASP A 170 -6.62 61.90 -59.97
N ALA A 171 -5.79 62.72 -60.60
CA ALA A 171 -5.20 63.92 -60.01
C ALA A 171 -5.36 65.09 -60.99
N GLU A 172 -6.45 65.85 -60.83
CA GLU A 172 -6.58 67.17 -61.44
C GLU A 172 -5.83 68.19 -60.57
N ASN A 173 -4.66 68.61 -61.06
CA ASN A 173 -3.78 69.57 -60.41
C ASN A 173 -3.79 70.87 -61.23
N LEU A 174 -4.41 71.92 -60.71
CA LEU A 174 -4.23 73.29 -61.19
C LEU A 174 -3.23 74.02 -60.29
N THR A 175 -2.03 74.18 -60.81
CA THR A 175 -0.90 74.86 -60.17
C THR A 175 -0.83 76.34 -60.57
N GLN A 176 -0.16 77.12 -59.71
CA GLN A 176 0.44 78.46 -59.86
C GLN A 176 -0.40 79.61 -59.25
N LYS A 177 0.15 80.56 -58.48
CA LYS A 177 1.50 81.17 -58.54
C LYS A 177 1.78 82.04 -57.29
N MET A 178 2.98 81.87 -56.70
CA MET A 178 3.91 82.87 -56.12
C MET A 178 3.50 83.86 -55.00
N THR A 179 4.25 83.74 -53.90
CA THR A 179 4.96 84.80 -53.13
C THR A 179 4.17 85.74 -52.22
N GLY A 180 4.53 85.72 -50.93
CA GLY A 180 4.19 86.77 -49.98
C GLY A 180 4.45 86.36 -48.53
N ASP A 181 5.61 86.74 -47.99
CA ASP A 181 5.95 86.64 -46.58
C ASP A 181 4.92 87.40 -45.73
N THR A 182 4.25 86.74 -44.78
CA THR A 182 3.83 87.39 -43.53
C THR A 182 3.58 86.35 -42.44
N TRP A 183 4.34 86.44 -41.36
CA TRP A 183 4.02 85.80 -40.10
C TRP A 183 2.87 86.57 -39.45
N THR A 184 1.75 85.90 -39.20
CA THR A 184 0.71 86.46 -38.33
C THR A 184 0.19 85.38 -37.38
N THR A 185 0.71 85.46 -36.16
CA THR A 185 0.16 84.84 -34.95
C THR A 185 -1.31 85.21 -34.81
N VAL A 186 -2.19 84.21 -34.67
CA VAL A 186 -3.55 84.40 -34.17
C VAL A 186 -3.78 83.44 -33.01
N THR A 187 -4.09 84.06 -31.86
CA THR A 187 -4.32 83.47 -30.54
C THR A 187 -5.83 83.31 -30.28
N TYR A 188 -6.16 82.47 -29.28
CA TYR A 188 -7.42 82.32 -28.50
C TYR A 188 -8.59 81.52 -29.13
N CYS A 189 -9.44 80.76 -28.41
CA CYS A 189 -9.69 80.54 -26.97
C CYS A 189 -10.07 79.08 -26.70
N THR A 190 -9.68 78.56 -25.54
CA THR A 190 -10.21 77.33 -24.93
C THR A 190 -11.50 77.61 -24.15
N VAL A 191 -12.48 76.70 -24.22
CA VAL A 191 -13.57 76.59 -23.25
C VAL A 191 -13.39 75.27 -22.49
N GLY A 192 -13.03 75.36 -21.21
CA GLY A 192 -13.15 74.25 -20.25
C GLY A 192 -14.64 73.92 -20.08
N GLY A 193 -15.06 72.68 -19.86
CA GLY A 193 -14.52 71.68 -18.95
C GLY A 193 -15.62 71.40 -17.93
N HIS A 194 -16.10 70.16 -17.85
CA HIS A 194 -16.66 69.66 -16.60
C HIS A 194 -16.15 68.24 -16.37
N GLN A 195 -15.43 68.11 -15.26
CA GLN A 195 -14.73 66.94 -14.78
C GLN A 195 -15.61 66.25 -13.72
N THR A 196 -15.76 64.92 -13.85
CA THR A 196 -15.64 63.87 -12.79
C THR A 196 -16.53 63.96 -11.52
N PRO A 197 -16.74 62.89 -10.70
CA PRO A 197 -15.72 61.91 -10.31
C PRO A 197 -16.13 60.44 -10.12
N SER A 198 -15.09 59.62 -10.19
CA SER A 198 -14.92 58.34 -9.50
C SER A 198 -14.77 58.58 -8.00
N SER A 199 -15.37 57.74 -7.17
CA SER A 199 -14.93 57.55 -5.78
C SER A 199 -15.04 56.08 -5.39
N ALA A 200 -13.89 55.52 -5.01
CA ALA A 200 -13.80 54.34 -4.16
C ALA A 200 -14.16 54.73 -2.71
N HIS A 201 -14.71 53.79 -1.94
CA HIS A 201 -14.39 53.64 -0.50
C HIS A 201 -14.83 52.27 0.04
N ASP A 202 -13.93 51.75 0.90
CA ASP A 202 -13.91 50.61 1.83
C ASP A 202 -15.20 49.87 2.23
N CYS A 203 -15.10 48.53 2.24
CA CYS A 203 -15.21 47.62 3.39
C CYS A 203 -14.67 46.23 3.01
#